data_AF-A0A9D5YTS4-F1
#
_entry.id   AF-A0A9D5YTS4-F1
#
_cell.length_a   1.000
_cell.length_b   1.000
_cell.length_c   1.000
_cell.angle_alpha   90.00
_cell.angle_beta   90.00
_cell.angle_gamma   90.00
#
_symmetry.space_group_name_H-M   'P 1'
#
loop_
_entity.id
_entity.type
_entity.pdbx_description
1 polymer ?
#
loop_
_entity_poly.entity_id
_entity_poly.type
_entity_poly.pdbx_seq_one_letter_code
_entity_poly.pdbx_strand_id
1 'polypeptide(L)'
;MASLAKRASDGLRNTWFEQTRVGKFIVNVLVELDHVTWPTKDEVVNSAVVVIVTTLIFGAFIGGVDVVLAQFFKWLAGLGMAS
;
A
#
# COMPACT_ATOMS: atom_id res chain seq x y z
N MET A 1 7.97 -21.84 -0.91
CA MET A 1 8.89 -20.77 -0.45
C MET A 1 9.41 -21.05 0.96
N ALA A 2 8.54 -21.37 1.93
CA ALA A 2 8.92 -21.73 3.31
C ALA A 2 10.01 -22.82 3.40
N SER A 3 9.99 -23.82 2.52
CA SER A 3 11.03 -24.87 2.50
C SER A 3 12.39 -24.41 1.99
N LEU A 4 12.50 -23.31 1.24
CA LEU A 4 13.76 -22.75 0.75
C LEU A 4 14.33 -21.74 1.74
N ALA A 5 13.49 -20.88 2.30
CA ALA A 5 13.87 -19.93 3.34
C ALA A 5 14.38 -20.67 4.59
N LYS A 6 13.66 -21.71 5.02
CA LYS A 6 14.08 -22.57 6.14
C LYS A 6 15.40 -23.28 5.87
N ARG A 7 15.60 -23.83 4.65
CA ARG A 7 16.86 -24.49 4.27
C ARG A 7 18.04 -23.52 4.15
N ALA A 8 17.80 -22.30 3.66
CA ALA A 8 18.82 -21.25 3.60
C ALA A 8 19.17 -20.74 5.00
N SER A 9 18.16 -20.53 5.86
CA SER A 9 18.34 -20.15 7.26
C SER A 9 19.12 -21.23 8.04
N ASP A 10 18.75 -22.49 7.91
CA ASP A 10 19.43 -23.62 8.56
C ASP A 10 20.87 -23.80 8.04
N GLY A 11 21.09 -23.56 6.74
CA GLY A 11 22.43 -23.55 6.13
C GLY A 11 23.31 -22.38 6.59
N LEU A 12 22.73 -21.20 6.81
CA LEU A 12 23.43 -20.03 7.33
C LEU A 12 23.69 -20.11 8.85
N ARG A 13 22.80 -20.76 9.60
CA ARG A 13 22.93 -21.01 11.04
C ARG A 13 24.28 -21.66 11.35
N ASN A 14 24.67 -22.67 10.57
CA ASN A 14 25.91 -23.41 10.84
C ASN A 14 27.20 -22.74 10.28
N THR A 15 27.18 -21.42 10.00
CA THR A 15 28.34 -20.67 9.48
C THR A 15 28.93 -19.69 10.50
N TRP A 16 30.12 -19.15 10.22
CA TRP A 16 30.77 -18.12 11.02
C TRP A 16 29.96 -16.81 11.13
N PHE A 17 28.94 -16.61 10.28
CA PHE A 17 28.07 -15.42 10.34
C PHE A 17 27.12 -15.42 11.54
N GLU A 18 26.60 -16.58 11.98
CA GLU A 18 25.71 -16.67 13.16
C GLU A 18 26.44 -16.34 14.47
N GLN A 19 27.77 -16.57 14.52
CA GLN A 19 28.57 -16.24 15.71
C GLN A 19 28.66 -14.74 15.98
N THR A 20 28.37 -13.89 14.99
CA THR A 20 28.34 -12.44 15.18
C THR A 20 26.97 -11.96 15.66
N ARG A 21 26.95 -10.94 16.53
CA ARG A 21 25.72 -10.37 17.10
C ARG A 21 24.74 -9.89 16.01
N VAL A 22 25.26 -9.39 14.89
CA VAL A 22 24.46 -8.92 13.74
C VAL A 22 23.90 -10.08 12.92
N GLY A 23 24.70 -11.11 12.63
CA GLY A 23 24.24 -12.26 11.86
C GLY A 23 23.09 -13.00 12.56
N LYS A 24 23.18 -13.19 13.89
CA LYS A 24 22.09 -13.76 14.70
C LYS A 24 20.79 -12.95 14.63
N PHE A 25 20.90 -11.61 14.63
CA PHE A 25 19.74 -10.72 14.51
C PHE A 25 19.06 -10.85 13.14
N ILE A 26 19.84 -10.84 12.05
CA ILE A 26 19.31 -10.98 10.68
C ILE A 26 18.64 -12.34 10.47
N VAL A 27 19.24 -13.42 10.96
CA VAL A 27 18.65 -14.77 10.89
C VAL A 27 17.32 -14.82 11.65
N ASN A 28 17.25 -14.28 12.86
CA ASN A 28 15.99 -14.22 13.61
C ASN A 28 14.91 -13.39 12.91
N VAL A 29 15.26 -12.24 12.32
CA VAL A 29 14.32 -11.41 11.56
C VAL A 29 13.81 -12.14 10.33
N LEU A 30 14.68 -12.86 9.60
CA LEU A 30 14.27 -13.67 8.44
C LEU A 30 13.31 -14.79 8.82
N VAL A 31 13.52 -15.45 9.96
CA VAL A 31 12.61 -16.49 10.48
C VAL A 31 11.25 -15.90 10.86
N GLU A 32 11.23 -14.72 11.46
CA GLU A 32 9.99 -14.02 11.81
C GLU A 32 9.24 -13.53 10.56
N LEU A 33 9.96 -13.02 9.55
CA LEU A 33 9.38 -12.61 8.26
C LEU A 33 8.77 -13.78 7.47
N ASP A 34 9.19 -15.03 7.72
CA ASP A 34 8.56 -16.22 7.13
C ASP A 34 7.19 -16.53 7.76
N HIS A 35 6.93 -16.04 8.97
CA HIS A 35 5.63 -16.13 9.64
C HIS A 35 4.68 -14.98 9.26
N VAL A 36 5.20 -13.94 8.59
CA VAL A 36 4.35 -12.89 8.02
C VAL A 36 3.57 -13.50 6.87
N THR A 37 2.24 -13.54 7.02
CA THR A 37 1.32 -14.04 6.02
C THR A 37 1.32 -13.10 4.82
N TRP A 38 2.19 -13.38 3.85
CA TRP A 38 2.19 -12.66 2.59
C TRP A 38 0.89 -12.98 1.85
N PRO A 39 0.07 -11.96 1.53
CA PRO A 39 -1.20 -12.17 0.87
C PRO A 39 -0.98 -12.81 -0.49
N THR A 40 -1.90 -13.68 -0.89
CA THR A 40 -1.86 -14.27 -2.22
C THR A 40 -2.17 -13.20 -3.27
N LYS A 41 -1.65 -13.38 -4.50
CA LYS A 41 -1.83 -12.39 -5.59
C LYS A 41 -3.31 -12.03 -5.80
N ASP A 42 -4.21 -12.97 -5.58
CA ASP A 42 -5.65 -12.80 -5.77
C ASP A 42 -6.28 -11.88 -4.72
N GLU A 43 -5.84 -11.93 -3.46
CA GLU A 43 -6.31 -11.02 -2.39
C GLU A 43 -5.86 -9.58 -2.63
N VAL A 44 -4.62 -9.42 -3.11
CA VAL A 44 -4.06 -8.11 -3.45
C VAL A 44 -4.82 -7.49 -4.62
N VAL A 45 -5.18 -8.29 -5.63
CA VAL A 45 -5.97 -7.81 -6.77
C VAL A 45 -7.39 -7.43 -6.33
N ASN A 46 -8.06 -8.27 -5.54
CA ASN A 46 -9.43 -7.99 -5.10
C ASN A 46 -9.50 -6.70 -4.26
N SER A 47 -8.57 -6.52 -3.32
CA SER A 47 -8.50 -5.29 -2.50
C SER A 47 -8.13 -4.06 -3.34
N ALA A 48 -7.22 -4.19 -4.32
CA ALA A 48 -6.89 -3.10 -5.24
C ALA A 48 -8.09 -2.68 -6.11
N VAL A 49 -8.89 -3.62 -6.60
CA VAL A 49 -10.10 -3.32 -7.39
C VAL A 49 -11.09 -2.50 -6.59
N VAL A 50 -11.33 -2.86 -5.32
CA VAL A 50 -12.20 -2.08 -4.42
C VAL A 50 -11.67 -0.66 -4.21
N VAL A 51 -10.36 -0.51 -3.99
CA VAL A 51 -9.71 0.81 -3.83
C VAL A 51 -9.84 1.66 -5.11
N ILE A 52 -9.67 1.06 -6.29
CA ILE A 52 -9.82 1.77 -7.56
C ILE A 52 -11.26 2.27 -7.73
N VAL A 53 -12.25 1.41 -7.51
CA VAL A 53 -13.67 1.78 -7.64
C VAL A 53 -14.05 2.89 -6.66
N THR A 54 -13.68 2.76 -5.39
CA THR A 54 -13.98 3.77 -4.37
C THR A 54 -13.30 5.11 -4.67
N THR A 55 -12.05 5.09 -5.14
CA THR A 55 -11.30 6.30 -5.53
C THR A 55 -11.94 6.98 -6.74
N LEU A 56 -12.43 6.23 -7.72
CA LEU A 56 -13.14 6.79 -8.88
C LEU A 56 -14.45 7.46 -8.47
N ILE A 57 -15.21 6.85 -7.54
CA ILE A 57 -16.44 7.44 -7.01
C ILE A 57 -16.14 8.77 -6.30
N PHE A 58 -15.15 8.79 -5.41
CA PHE A 58 -14.76 10.02 -4.72
C PHE A 58 -14.20 11.07 -5.68
N GLY A 59 -13.39 10.67 -6.65
CA GLY A 59 -12.85 11.58 -7.67
C GLY A 59 -13.96 12.21 -8.52
N ALA A 60 -14.96 11.42 -8.94
CA ALA A 60 -16.11 11.93 -9.67
C ALA A 60 -16.97 12.85 -8.80
N PHE A 61 -17.18 12.53 -7.52
CA PHE A 61 -17.91 13.37 -6.59
C PHE A 61 -17.22 14.72 -6.38
N ILE A 62 -15.93 14.72 -6.05
CA ILE A 62 -15.13 15.94 -5.84
C ILE A 62 -15.13 16.78 -7.12
N GLY A 63 -14.79 16.18 -8.26
CA GLY A 63 -14.78 16.89 -9.54
C GLY A 63 -16.15 17.44 -9.94
N GLY A 64 -17.24 16.73 -9.64
CA GLY A 64 -18.60 17.24 -9.85
C GLY A 64 -18.90 18.45 -8.97
N VAL A 65 -18.53 18.40 -7.69
CA VAL A 65 -18.69 19.52 -6.74
C VAL A 65 -17.86 20.73 -7.20
N ASP A 66 -16.62 20.52 -7.65
CA ASP A 66 -15.76 21.59 -8.15
C ASP A 66 -16.39 22.33 -9.34
N VAL A 67 -17.00 21.60 -10.28
CA VAL A 67 -17.70 22.20 -11.44
C VAL A 67 -18.92 23.01 -11.00
N VAL A 68 -19.73 22.46 -10.09
CA VAL A 68 -20.93 23.14 -9.57
C VAL A 68 -20.54 24.42 -8.82
N LEU A 69 -19.53 24.35 -7.95
CA LEU A 69 -19.02 25.51 -7.23
C LEU A 69 -18.44 26.55 -8.19
N ALA A 70 -17.65 26.14 -9.17
CA ALA A 70 -17.08 27.06 -10.16
C ALA A 70 -18.19 27.79 -10.95
N GLN A 71 -19.26 27.10 -11.34
CA GLN A 71 -20.40 27.71 -12.01
C GLN A 71 -21.16 28.67 -11.08
N PHE A 72 -21.34 28.30 -9.81
CA PHE A 72 -21.98 29.14 -8.81
C PHE A 72 -21.18 30.43 -8.54
N PHE A 73 -19.85 30.33 -8.36
CA PHE A 73 -18.99 31.49 -8.20
C PHE A 73 -18.96 32.39 -9.43
N LYS A 74 -18.97 31.83 -10.64
CA LYS A 74 -19.10 32.62 -11.89
C LYS A 74 -20.40 33.41 -11.94
N TRP A 75 -21.52 32.77 -11.58
CA TRP A 75 -22.82 33.45 -11.52
C TRP A 75 -22.81 34.58 -10.49
N LEU A 76 -22.28 34.33 -9.29
CA LEU A 76 -22.14 35.33 -8.24
C LEU A 76 -21.25 36.51 -8.66
N ALA A 77 -20.11 36.25 -9.31
CA ALA A 77 -19.22 37.29 -9.81
C ALA A 77 -19.87 38.12 -10.93
N GLY A 78 -20.65 37.49 -11.82
CA GLY A 78 -21.40 38.18 -12.87
C GLY A 78 -22.49 39.12 -12.33
N LEU A 79 -23.11 38.78 -11.19
CA LEU A 79 -24.06 39.66 -10.50
C LEU A 79 -23.39 40.90 -9.89
N GLY A 80 -22.15 40.78 -9.40
CA GLY A 80 -21.40 41.91 -8.83
C GLY A 80 -20.80 42.89 -9.85
N MET A 81 -20.71 42.49 -11.13
CA MET A 81 -20.28 43.38 -12.22
C MET A 81 -21.45 44.12 -12.90
N ALA A 82 -22.69 43.75 -12.59
CA ALA A 82 -23.90 44.32 -13.19
C ALA A 82 -24.54 45.47 -12.37
N SER A 83 -23.89 45.91 -11.29
CA SER A 83 -24.25 47.06 -10.45
C SER A 83 -23.10 48.06 -10.37
#